data_AF-S2KYP3-F1
#
_entry.id   AF-S2KYP3-F1
#
_cell.length_a   1.000
_cell.length_b   1.000
_cell.length_c   1.000
_cell.angle_alpha   90.00
_cell.angle_beta   90.00
_cell.angle_gamma   90.00
#
_symmetry.space_group_name_H-M   'P 1'
#
loop_
_entity.id
_entity.type
_entity.pdbx_description
1 polymer ?
#
loop_
_entity_poly.entity_id
_entity_poly.type
_entity_poly.pdbx_seq_one_letter_code
_entity_poly.pdbx_strand_id
1 'polypeptide(L)'
;MEIQDILKKYNELKLPEYDYRPDNYILLGVCRELGAVKLFEALTLMSQSEFVKNNLSINTIFKIENLKKALNGNFKDRERKGCKKTESKKSFERPVYEDFTGELIDHILNETLGGE
;
A
#
# COMPACT_ATOMS: atom_id res chain seq x y z
N MET A 1 4.03 1.50 -27.85
CA MET A 1 3.78 0.90 -26.53
C MET A 1 2.42 1.36 -26.09
N GLU A 2 1.52 0.42 -25.90
CA GLU A 2 0.17 0.72 -25.44
C GLU A 2 0.08 0.56 -23.93
N ILE A 3 -0.86 1.27 -23.31
CA ILE A 3 -1.08 1.16 -21.86
C ILE A 3 -1.53 -0.26 -21.50
N GLN A 4 -2.19 -0.97 -22.43
CA GLN A 4 -2.57 -2.38 -22.25
C GLN A 4 -1.34 -3.29 -22.11
N ASP A 5 -0.26 -3.04 -22.84
CA ASP A 5 0.98 -3.84 -22.71
C ASP A 5 1.57 -3.74 -21.31
N ILE A 6 1.55 -2.53 -20.73
CA ILE A 6 2.06 -2.26 -19.39
C ILE A 6 1.25 -3.01 -18.35
N LEU A 7 -0.08 -2.96 -18.45
CA LEU A 7 -0.97 -3.66 -17.50
C LEU A 7 -0.93 -5.17 -17.68
N LYS A 8 -0.83 -5.66 -18.92
CA LYS A 8 -0.63 -7.08 -19.20
C LYS A 8 0.66 -7.57 -18.52
N LYS A 9 1.77 -6.85 -18.70
CA LYS A 9 3.04 -7.19 -18.07
C LYS A 9 2.96 -7.14 -16.54
N TYR A 10 2.29 -6.14 -15.99
CA TYR A 10 2.06 -6.01 -14.55
C TYR A 10 1.32 -7.24 -13.99
N ASN A 11 0.26 -7.69 -14.67
CA ASN A 11 -0.53 -8.85 -14.26
C ASN A 11 0.25 -10.17 -14.42
N GLU A 12 1.03 -10.32 -15.50
CA GLU A 12 1.92 -11.48 -15.70
C GLU A 12 2.93 -11.65 -14.56
N LEU A 13 3.38 -10.54 -13.96
CA LEU A 13 4.33 -10.52 -12.86
C LEU A 13 3.70 -10.81 -11.48
N LYS A 14 2.39 -11.07 -11.43
CA LYS A 14 1.63 -11.33 -10.19
C LYS A 14 1.88 -10.24 -9.13
N LEU A 15 1.91 -8.99 -9.59
CA LEU A 15 1.93 -7.81 -8.72
C LEU A 15 0.55 -7.61 -8.07
N PRO A 16 0.44 -6.77 -7.01
CA PRO A 16 -0.79 -6.58 -6.25
C PRO A 16 -2.01 -6.31 -7.15
N GLU A 17 -3.09 -7.04 -6.90
CA GLU A 17 -4.37 -6.83 -7.59
C GLU A 17 -4.92 -5.43 -7.29
N TYR A 18 -5.77 -4.95 -8.19
CA TYR A 18 -6.37 -3.62 -8.09
C TYR A 18 -7.82 -3.66 -8.56
N ASP A 19 -8.70 -3.03 -7.78
CA ASP A 19 -10.11 -2.86 -8.18
C ASP A 19 -10.25 -1.77 -9.25
N TYR A 20 -9.37 -0.76 -9.19
CA TYR A 20 -9.37 0.39 -10.08
C TYR A 20 -8.05 0.52 -10.81
N ARG A 21 -8.13 0.69 -12.12
CA ARG A 21 -6.96 0.88 -12.98
C ARG A 21 -6.26 2.20 -12.64
N PRO A 22 -4.92 2.25 -12.69
CA PRO A 22 -4.18 3.51 -12.55
C PRO A 22 -4.51 4.46 -13.68
N ASP A 23 -4.47 5.76 -13.38
CA ASP A 23 -4.74 6.77 -14.38
C ASP A 23 -3.80 6.69 -15.58
N ASN A 24 -4.37 6.84 -16.77
CA ASN A 24 -3.60 6.75 -18.02
C ASN A 24 -2.45 7.77 -18.07
N TYR A 25 -2.64 8.97 -17.51
CA TYR A 25 -1.59 10.00 -17.49
C TYR A 25 -0.38 9.58 -16.65
N ILE A 26 -0.58 8.82 -15.57
CA ILE A 26 0.52 8.28 -14.75
C ILE A 26 1.31 7.26 -15.55
N LEU A 27 0.63 6.30 -16.17
CA LEU A 27 1.27 5.21 -16.92
C LEU A 27 2.06 5.74 -18.11
N LEU A 28 1.48 6.70 -18.86
CA LEU A 28 2.15 7.35 -19.97
C LEU A 28 3.30 8.27 -19.51
N GLY A 29 3.12 9.01 -18.41
CA GLY A 29 4.16 9.87 -17.83
C GLY A 29 5.40 9.07 -17.42
N VAL A 30 5.19 7.96 -16.72
CA VAL A 30 6.27 7.05 -16.34
C VAL A 30 6.97 6.45 -17.56
N CYS A 31 6.19 6.02 -18.56
CA CYS A 31 6.76 5.48 -19.79
C CYS A 31 7.60 6.51 -20.54
N ARG A 32 7.17 7.79 -20.57
CA ARG A 32 7.90 8.89 -21.21
C ARG A 32 9.21 9.21 -20.49
N GLU A 33 9.21 9.14 -19.16
CA GLU A 33 10.37 9.51 -18.35
C GLU A 33 11.40 8.38 -18.23
N LEU A 34 10.95 7.16 -17.92
CA LEU A 34 11.84 6.01 -17.71
C LEU A 34 12.17 5.27 -19.02
N GLY A 35 11.24 5.28 -19.97
CA GLY A 35 11.27 4.42 -21.14
C GLY A 35 10.66 3.03 -20.86
N ALA A 36 10.10 2.46 -21.92
CA ALA A 36 9.51 1.12 -21.98
C ALA A 36 10.35 0.01 -21.30
N VAL A 37 11.62 -0.08 -21.71
CA VAL A 37 12.54 -1.16 -21.30
C VAL A 37 12.80 -1.10 -19.79
N LYS A 38 13.15 0.09 -19.29
CA LYS A 38 13.44 0.30 -17.86
C LYS A 38 12.20 0.16 -16.99
N LEU A 39 11.02 0.54 -17.50
CA LEU A 39 9.75 0.32 -16.79
C LEU A 39 9.52 -1.18 -16.55
N PHE A 40 9.66 -2.00 -17.58
CA PHE A 40 9.46 -3.45 -17.45
C PHE A 40 10.53 -4.12 -16.58
N GLU A 41 11.77 -3.65 -16.66
CA GLU A 41 12.85 -4.08 -15.77
C GLU A 41 12.52 -3.74 -14.31
N ALA A 42 12.11 -2.51 -14.03
CA ALA A 42 11.72 -2.06 -12.69
C ALA A 42 10.55 -2.90 -12.13
N LEU A 43 9.51 -3.14 -12.92
CA LEU A 43 8.38 -3.99 -12.53
C LEU A 43 8.82 -5.43 -12.25
N THR A 44 9.74 -5.97 -13.06
CA THR A 44 10.28 -7.32 -12.85
C THR A 44 11.05 -7.39 -11.53
N LEU A 45 11.91 -6.41 -11.24
CA LEU A 45 12.64 -6.33 -9.97
C LEU A 45 11.69 -6.19 -8.77
N MET A 46 10.68 -5.33 -8.89
CA MET A 46 9.66 -5.16 -7.87
C MET A 46 8.86 -6.44 -7.61
N SER A 47 8.56 -7.23 -8.65
CA SER A 47 7.84 -8.49 -8.53
C SER A 47 8.59 -9.56 -7.76
N GLN A 48 9.91 -9.43 -7.60
CA GLN A 48 10.72 -10.36 -6.81
C GLN A 48 10.58 -10.13 -5.30
N SER A 49 10.05 -8.98 -4.89
CA SER A 49 9.86 -8.63 -3.48
C SER A 49 8.50 -9.07 -2.95
N GLU A 50 8.49 -9.88 -1.90
CA GLU A 50 7.28 -10.18 -1.11
C GLU A 50 6.74 -8.90 -0.46
N PHE A 51 7.61 -7.97 -0.06
CA PHE A 51 7.15 -6.69 0.50
C PHE A 51 6.29 -5.93 -0.50
N VAL A 52 6.72 -5.83 -1.76
CA VAL A 52 5.95 -5.18 -2.81
C VAL A 52 4.61 -5.87 -3.04
N LYS A 53 4.62 -7.20 -3.19
CA LYS A 53 3.42 -8.00 -3.47
C LYS A 53 2.37 -7.92 -2.38
N ASN A 54 2.79 -7.82 -1.12
CA ASN A 54 1.88 -7.90 0.02
C ASN A 54 1.47 -6.53 0.58
N ASN A 55 2.27 -5.47 0.36
CA ASN A 55 2.08 -4.19 1.05
C ASN A 55 1.90 -2.98 0.13
N LEU A 56 2.26 -3.07 -1.16
CA LEU A 56 2.13 -1.93 -2.05
C LEU A 56 0.83 -1.97 -2.84
N SER A 57 0.31 -0.77 -3.14
CA SER A 57 -0.77 -0.60 -4.10
C SER A 57 -0.22 -0.34 -5.50
N ILE A 58 -1.04 -0.60 -6.52
CA ILE A 58 -0.68 -0.32 -7.91
C ILE A 58 -0.25 1.14 -8.14
N ASN A 59 -0.96 2.09 -7.54
CA ASN A 59 -0.62 3.51 -7.62
C ASN A 59 0.75 3.81 -7.01
N THR A 60 1.12 3.09 -5.94
CA THR A 60 2.43 3.23 -5.30
C THR A 60 3.53 2.62 -6.15
N ILE A 61 3.26 1.48 -6.81
CA ILE A 61 4.20 0.83 -7.73
C ILE A 61 4.53 1.74 -8.91
N PHE A 62 3.52 2.37 -9.51
CA PHE A 62 3.73 3.29 -10.64
C PHE A 62 4.23 4.69 -10.26
N LYS A 63 4.59 4.95 -8.98
CA LYS A 63 5.33 6.17 -8.66
C LYS A 63 6.73 6.10 -9.25
N ILE A 64 7.10 7.11 -10.03
CA ILE A 64 8.39 7.17 -10.72
C ILE A 64 9.59 6.97 -9.79
N GLU A 65 9.53 7.54 -8.58
CA GLU A 65 10.58 7.42 -7.57
C GLU A 65 10.77 5.97 -7.11
N ASN A 66 9.67 5.20 -6.98
CA ASN A 66 9.73 3.81 -6.58
C ASN A 66 10.33 2.96 -7.70
N LEU A 67 9.94 3.20 -8.95
CA LEU A 67 10.52 2.50 -10.11
C LEU A 67 12.02 2.78 -10.23
N LYS A 68 12.46 4.03 -10.02
CA LYS A 68 13.90 4.38 -9.95
C LYS A 68 14.61 3.65 -8.81
N LYS A 69 14.00 3.61 -7.62
CA LYS A 69 14.53 2.86 -6.47
C LYS A 69 14.65 1.36 -6.77
N ALA A 70 13.73 0.78 -7.54
CA ALA A 70 13.82 -0.63 -7.98
C ALA A 70 15.02 -0.87 -8.87
N LEU A 71 15.23 -0.03 -9.87
CA LEU A 71 16.39 -0.10 -10.76
C LEU A 71 17.71 0.07 -10.01
N ASN A 72 17.73 0.90 -8.97
CA ASN A 72 18.89 1.08 -8.10
C ASN A 72 19.10 -0.08 -7.11
N GLY A 73 18.23 -1.09 -7.10
CA GLY A 73 18.36 -2.31 -6.28
C GLY A 73 17.77 -2.22 -4.87
N ASN A 74 16.96 -1.20 -4.55
CA ASN A 74 16.43 -0.98 -3.19
C ASN A 74 15.23 -1.88 -2.82
N PHE A 75 14.69 -2.64 -3.77
CA PHE A 75 13.54 -3.54 -3.53
C PHE A 75 13.95 -5.00 -3.30
N LYS A 76 15.22 -5.26 -3.02
CA LYS A 76 15.64 -6.61 -2.61
C LYS A 76 15.12 -6.89 -1.20
N ASP A 77 14.31 -7.92 -1.06
CA ASP A 77 13.99 -8.45 0.25
C ASP A 77 15.31 -8.87 0.92
N ARG A 78 15.53 -8.45 2.17
CA ARG A 78 16.66 -8.94 2.95
C ARG A 78 16.59 -10.47 2.94
N GLU A 79 17.69 -11.13 2.57
CA GLU A 79 17.79 -12.59 2.65
C GLU A 79 17.27 -13.04 4.01
N ARG A 80 16.11 -13.70 4.01
CA ARG A 80 15.58 -14.30 5.23
C ARG A 80 16.48 -15.45 5.58
N LYS A 81 17.53 -15.21 6.37
CA LYS A 81 18.15 -16.26 7.16
C LYS A 81 17.08 -16.79 8.13
N GLY A 82 16.39 -17.84 7.69
CA GLY A 82 15.52 -18.70 8.49
C GLY A 82 14.33 -18.02 9.15
N CYS A 83 13.18 -17.95 8.48
CA CYS A 83 11.90 -18.13 9.16
C CYS A 83 10.79 -18.38 8.14
N LYS A 84 10.22 -19.60 8.18
CA LYS A 84 8.94 -19.92 7.58
C LYS A 84 7.90 -19.00 8.22
N LYS A 85 7.34 -18.04 7.48
CA LYS A 85 6.22 -17.24 7.96
C LYS A 85 4.93 -17.96 7.57
N THR A 86 4.37 -18.69 8.52
CA THR A 86 2.94 -19.01 8.53
C THR A 86 2.19 -17.69 8.71
N GLU A 87 1.54 -17.23 7.63
CA GLU A 87 0.71 -16.03 7.63
C GLU A 87 -0.53 -16.25 8.51
N SER A 88 -0.44 -15.89 9.78
CA SER A 88 -1.63 -15.55 10.57
C SER A 88 -1.91 -14.07 10.31
N LYS A 89 -2.83 -13.80 9.38
CA LYS A 89 -3.42 -12.47 9.20
C LYS A 89 -4.05 -12.06 10.53
N LYS A 90 -3.38 -11.19 11.29
CA LYS A 90 -4.00 -10.57 12.48
C LYS A 90 -5.12 -9.67 11.99
N SER A 91 -6.36 -10.11 12.16
CA SER A 91 -7.54 -9.26 12.03
C SER A 91 -7.48 -8.19 13.12
N PHE A 92 -7.66 -6.93 12.73
CA PHE A 92 -7.80 -5.83 13.67
C PHE A 92 -9.15 -5.93 14.37
N GLU A 93 -9.14 -6.20 15.67
CA GLU A 93 -10.34 -6.11 16.51
C GLU A 93 -10.54 -4.65 16.95
N ARG A 94 -11.74 -4.12 16.76
CA ARG A 94 -12.07 -2.76 17.20
C ARG A 94 -12.07 -2.72 18.72
N PRO A 95 -11.42 -1.73 19.35
CA PRO A 95 -11.55 -1.55 20.80
C PRO A 95 -13.00 -1.24 21.15
N VAL A 96 -13.51 -1.92 22.17
CA VAL A 96 -14.79 -1.60 22.80
C VAL A 96 -14.50 -0.49 23.82
N TYR A 97 -15.20 0.64 23.69
CA TYR A 97 -15.12 1.73 24.67
C TYR A 97 -16.33 1.65 25.60
N GLU A 98 -16.08 1.86 26.88
CA GLU A 98 -17.13 2.07 27.87
C GLU A 98 -17.69 3.50 27.69
N ASP A 99 -19.02 3.62 27.69
CA ASP A 99 -19.71 4.90 27.51
C ASP A 99 -19.83 5.64 28.85
N PHE A 100 -18.85 6.50 29.12
CA PHE A 100 -18.81 7.34 30.32
C PHE A 100 -19.62 8.63 30.18
N THR A 101 -20.39 8.79 29.11
CA THR A 101 -21.12 10.04 28.82
C THR A 101 -22.20 10.33 29.88
N GLY A 102 -22.79 9.28 30.48
CA GLY A 102 -23.78 9.42 31.54
C GLY A 102 -23.23 10.06 32.81
N GLU A 103 -22.09 9.56 33.31
CA GLU A 103 -21.45 10.10 34.52
C GLU A 103 -20.99 11.55 34.34
N LEU A 104 -20.53 11.89 33.13
CA LEU A 104 -20.12 13.26 32.79
C LEU A 104 -21.31 14.23 32.80
N ILE A 105 -22.44 13.83 32.20
CA ILE A 105 -23.64 14.68 32.16
C ILE A 105 -24.20 14.88 33.58
N ASP A 106 -24.25 13.83 34.39
CA ASP A 106 -24.74 13.91 35.77
C ASP A 106 -23.90 14.86 36.64
N HIS A 107 -22.57 14.83 36.46
CA HIS A 107 -21.67 15.74 37.17
C HIS A 107 -21.95 17.21 36.80
N ILE A 108 -22.05 17.50 35.50
CA ILE A 108 -22.32 18.86 34.99
C ILE A 108 -23.66 19.38 35.50
N LEU A 109 -24.71 18.55 35.46
CA LEU A 109 -26.04 18.94 35.93
C LEU A 109 -26.06 19.22 37.43
N ASN A 110 -25.39 18.39 38.23
CA ASN A 110 -25.30 18.58 39.67
C ASN A 110 -24.48 19.83 40.07
N GLU A 111 -23.41 20.14 39.34
CA GLU A 111 -22.65 21.38 39.55
C GLU A 111 -23.47 22.63 39.18
N THR A 112 -24.28 22.57 38.11
CA THR A 112 -25.13 23.71 37.71
C THR A 112 -26.35 23.95 38.60
N LEU A 113 -26.78 22.97 39.39
CA LEU A 113 -27.97 23.05 40.26
C LEU A 113 -27.64 23.25 41.75
N GLY A 114 -26.35 23.17 42.15
CA GLY A 114 -25.88 23.29 43.53
C GLY A 114 -25.35 24.68 43.93
N GLY A 115 -25.82 25.75 43.31
CA GLY A 115 -25.48 27.13 43.69
C GLY A 115 -26.46 27.70 44.71
N GLU A 116 -26.16 27.54 46.01
CA GLU A 116 -26.66 28.41 47.09
C GLU A 116 -25.62 29.48 47.46
#